data_AF-A0A6L9ZYJ7-F1
#
_entry.id   AF-A0A6L9ZYJ7-F1
#
_cell.length_a   1.000
_cell.length_b   1.000
_cell.length_c   1.000
_cell.angle_alpha   90.00
_cell.angle_beta   90.00
_cell.angle_gamma   90.00
#
_symmetry.space_group_name_H-M   'P 1'
#
loop_
_entity.id
_entity.type
_entity.pdbx_description
1 polymer ?
#
loop_
_entity_poly.entity_id
_entity_poly.type
_entity_poly.pdbx_seq_one_letter_code
_entity_poly.pdbx_strand_id
1 'polypeptide(L)' 'MLTRVHLKRADRKVIVAHRLYYGKYLCRDWNSKYKGEEQLDNFEIFFMSEKTLPNYQTPEVKKVSIHKHYCFKKPKG' A
#
# COMPACT_ATOMS: atom_id res chain seq x y z
N MET A 1 -21.14 -29.74 6.04
CA MET A 1 -21.21 -28.69 5.00
C MET A 1 -20.08 -27.70 5.24
N LEU A 2 -19.04 -27.71 4.41
CA LEU A 2 -18.00 -26.68 4.43
C LEU A 2 -18.23 -25.78 3.22
N THR A 3 -18.62 -24.53 3.46
CA THR A 3 -18.85 -23.54 2.42
C THR A 3 -17.52 -23.16 1.77
N ARG A 4 -17.35 -23.52 0.50
CA ARG A 4 -16.27 -22.99 -0.36
C ARG A 4 -16.47 -21.48 -0.51
N VAL A 5 -15.71 -20.69 0.24
CA VAL A 5 -15.52 -19.26 -0.05
C VAL A 5 -14.64 -19.20 -1.30
N HIS A 6 -15.24 -18.91 -2.45
CA HIS A 6 -14.47 -18.61 -3.65
C HIS A 6 -13.84 -17.23 -3.46
N LEU A 7 -12.57 -17.18 -3.06
CA LEU A 7 -11.73 -15.99 -3.21
C LEU A 7 -11.69 -15.65 -4.70
N LYS A 8 -12.62 -14.80 -5.16
CA LYS A 8 -12.56 -14.23 -6.49
C LYS A 8 -11.28 -13.41 -6.56
N ARG A 9 -10.38 -13.79 -7.46
CA ARG A 9 -9.11 -13.11 -7.70
C ARG A 9 -9.44 -11.65 -8.08
N ALA A 10 -9.16 -10.71 -7.17
CA ALA A 10 -9.33 -9.30 -7.46
C ALA A 10 -8.43 -8.93 -8.65
N ASP A 11 -9.00 -8.28 -9.66
CA ASP A 11 -8.25 -7.85 -10.84
C ASP A 11 -7.14 -6.87 -10.41
N ARG A 12 -5.92 -7.09 -10.91
CA ARG A 12 -4.76 -6.24 -10.64
C ARG A 12 -5.06 -4.77 -10.96
N LYS A 13 -5.86 -4.47 -11.98
CA LYS A 13 -6.30 -3.10 -12.31
C LYS A 13 -7.15 -2.48 -11.22
N VAL A 14 -8.09 -3.25 -10.66
CA VAL A 14 -8.98 -2.79 -9.57
C VAL A 14 -8.14 -2.46 -8.34
N ILE A 15 -7.19 -3.31 -7.96
CA ILE A 15 -6.31 -3.08 -6.81
C ILE A 15 -5.47 -1.81 -6.98
N VAL A 16 -4.92 -1.57 -8.17
CA VAL A 16 -4.13 -0.35 -8.46
C VAL A 16 -4.99 0.91 -8.33
N ALA A 17 -6.23 0.89 -8.84
CA ALA A 17 -7.14 2.03 -8.73
C ALA A 17 -7.45 2.40 -7.27
N HIS A 18 -7.67 1.41 -6.40
CA HIS A 18 -7.94 1.67 -4.97
C HIS A 18 -6.76 2.34 -4.26
N ARG A 19 -5.52 1.96 -4.58
CA ARG A 19 -4.32 2.59 -4.01
C ARG A 19 -4.17 4.06 -4.41
N LEU A 20 -4.61 4.43 -5.60
CA LEU A 20 -4.64 5.83 -6.03
C LEU A 20 -5.61 6.65 -5.17
N TYR A 21 -6.85 6.19 -4.99
CA TYR A 21 -7.84 6.91 -4.17
C TYR A 21 -7.47 6.93 -2.70
N TYR A 22 -6.97 5.82 -2.17
CA TYR A 22 -6.46 5.76 -0.81
C TYR A 22 -5.30 6.74 -0.61
N GLY A 23 -4.40 6.85 -1.60
CA GLY A 23 -3.30 7.80 -1.48
C GLY A 23 -3.74 9.26 -1.50
N LYS A 24 -4.70 9.60 -2.35
CA LYS A 24 -5.34 10.92 -2.36
C LYS A 24 -6.01 11.24 -1.03
N TYR A 25 -6.68 10.26 -0.43
CA TYR A 25 -7.30 10.40 0.88
C TYR A 25 -6.26 10.72 1.97
N LEU A 26 -5.16 9.96 2.03
CA LEU A 26 -4.10 10.19 3.01
C LEU A 26 -3.48 11.58 2.88
N CYS A 27 -3.19 12.01 1.65
CA CYS A 27 -2.70 13.37 1.39
C CYS A 27 -3.68 14.43 1.89
N ARG A 28 -4.97 14.26 1.59
CA ARG A 28 -6.01 15.22 2.01
C ARG A 28 -6.13 15.27 3.53
N ASP A 29 -6.21 14.11 4.20
CA ASP A 29 -6.37 14.05 5.65
C ASP A 29 -5.16 14.64 6.37
N TRP A 30 -3.94 14.21 6.03
CA TRP A 30 -2.72 14.69 6.66
C TRP A 30 -2.50 16.19 6.41
N ASN A 31 -2.55 16.63 5.15
CA ASN A 31 -2.26 18.02 4.78
C ASN A 31 -3.41 18.99 5.14
N SER A 32 -4.57 18.47 5.59
CA SER A 32 -5.59 19.31 6.22
C SER A 32 -5.19 19.74 7.63
N LYS A 33 -4.49 18.86 8.37
CA LYS A 33 -4.09 19.03 9.76
C LYS A 33 -2.74 19.72 9.91
N TYR A 34 -1.78 19.37 9.05
CA TYR A 34 -0.40 19.86 9.11
C TYR A 34 -0.08 20.80 7.95
N LYS A 35 0.75 21.83 8.19
CA LYS A 35 1.08 22.91 7.24
C LYS A 35 2.58 23.18 7.20
N GLY A 36 3.06 23.83 6.15
CA GLY A 36 4.47 24.15 5.98
C GLY A 36 5.32 22.88 5.86
N GLU A 37 6.37 22.80 6.66
CA GLU A 37 7.35 21.70 6.62
C GLU A 37 6.78 20.35 7.06
N GLU A 38 5.65 20.34 7.79
CA GLU A 38 4.99 19.11 8.24
C GLU A 38 4.02 18.54 7.18
N GLN A 39 3.87 19.21 6.03
CA GLN A 39 3.05 18.68 4.95
C GLN A 39 3.68 17.43 4.34
N LEU A 40 2.85 16.41 4.16
CA LEU A 40 3.20 15.20 3.45
C LEU A 40 3.35 15.51 1.96
N ASP A 41 4.59 15.48 1.47
CA ASP A 41 4.90 15.61 0.04
C ASP A 41 4.65 14.31 -0.71
N ASN A 42 5.18 13.20 -0.19
CA ASN A 42 5.06 11.87 -0.79
C ASN A 42 5.22 10.76 0.25
N PHE A 43 4.76 9.57 -0.09
CA PHE A 43 4.97 8.35 0.72
C PHE A 43 4.93 7.10 -0.15
N GLU A 44 5.32 5.98 0.44
CA GLU A 44 5.40 4.69 -0.21
C GLU A 44 4.69 3.62 0.62
N ILE A 45 3.86 2.82 -0.05
CA ILE A 45 3.15 1.69 0.53
C ILE A 45 3.98 0.44 0.25
N PHE A 46 4.35 -0.27 1.32
CA PHE A 46 5.08 -1.53 1.25
C PHE A 46 4.16 -2.71 1.58
N PHE A 47 4.30 -3.79 0.81
CA PHE A 47 3.78 -5.10 1.16
C PHE A 47 4.91 -5.90 1.81
N MET A 48 4.69 -6.36 3.04
CA MET A 48 5.60 -7.26 3.74
C MET A 48 5.13 -8.70 3.48
N SER A 49 5.93 -9.48 2.77
CA SER A 49 5.64 -10.88 2.46
C SER A 49 6.48 -11.79 3.33
N GLU A 50 5.84 -12.67 4.07
CA GLU A 50 6.47 -13.69 4.88
C GLU A 50 5.90 -15.05 4.46
N LYS A 51 6.76 -15.98 4.06
CA LYS A 51 6.32 -17.33 3.66
C LYS A 51 6.38 -18.23 4.89
N THR A 52 5.27 -18.83 5.28
CA THR A 52 5.24 -19.83 6.36
C THR A 52 6.15 -21.01 6.00
N LEU A 53 7.07 -21.35 6.92
CA LEU A 53 7.99 -22.48 6.79
C LEU A 53 7.61 -23.59 7.79
N PRO A 54 7.87 -24.87 7.47
CA PRO A 54 7.65 -25.98 8.39
C PRO A 54 8.65 -25.97 9.55
N ASN A 55 8.38 -26.78 10.58
CA ASN A 55 9.31 -27.09 11.67
C ASN A 55 9.87 -25.88 12.43
N TYR A 56 9.01 -24.90 12.74
CA TYR A 56 9.38 -23.71 13.53
C TYR A 56 10.54 -22.89 12.94
N GLN A 57 10.82 -23.03 11.65
CA GLN A 57 11.85 -22.24 10.98
C GLN A 57 11.42 -20.77 10.94
N THR A 58 12.35 -19.88 11.24
CA THR A 58 12.13 -18.43 11.12
C THR A 58 12.13 -18.04 9.64
N PRO A 59 11.03 -17.51 9.11
CA PRO A 59 10.96 -17.06 7.74
C PRO A 59 11.60 -15.68 7.55
N GLU A 60 12.09 -15.42 6.35
CA GLU A 60 12.56 -14.10 5.94
C GLU A 60 11.38 -13.20 5.56
N VAL A 61 11.33 -11.98 6.12
CA VAL A 61 10.34 -10.97 5.74
C VAL A 61 10.84 -10.18 4.54
N LYS A 62 10.13 -10.28 3.42
CA LYS A 62 10.43 -9.55 2.18
C LYS A 62 9.61 -8.27 2.09
N LYS A 63 10.28 -7.12 2.08
CA LYS A 63 9.66 -5.81 1.88
C LYS A 63 9.57 -5.47 0.39
N VAL A 64 8.36 -5.30 -0.13
CA VAL A 64 8.11 -4.98 -1.54
C VAL A 64 7.38 -3.64 -1.64
N SER A 65 7.96 -2.67 -2.34
CA SER A 65 7.22 -1.44 -2.67
C SER A 65 6.11 -1.77 -3.66
N ILE A 66 4.88 -1.41 -3.31
CA ILE A 66 3.69 -1.71 -4.13
C ILE A 66 2.99 -0.46 -4.68
N HIS A 67 3.33 0.72 -4.15
CA HIS A 67 2.77 2.00 -4.61
C HIS A 67 3.55 3.18 -4.02
N LYS A 68 4.04 4.09 -4.86
CA LYS A 68 4.56 5.39 -4.44
C LYS A 68 3.54 6.47 -4.80
N HIS A 69 3.18 7.30 -3.85
CA HIS A 69 2.19 8.36 -4.04
C HIS A 69 2.80 9.73 -3.76
N TYR A 70 2.50 10.69 -4.62
CA TYR A 70 2.90 12.08 -4.48
C TYR A 70 1.63 12.90 -4.26
N CYS A 71 1.60 13.73 -3.21
CA CYS A 71 0.44 14.55 -2.86
C CYS A 71 0.28 15.77 -3.76
N PHE A 72 1.39 16.25 -4.33
CA PHE A 72 1.43 17.40 -5.22
C PHE A 72 1.81 16.98 -6.65
N LYS A 73 2.93 17.49 -7.19
CA LYS A 73 3.47 17.04 -8.48
C LYS A 73 4.61 16.08 -8.25
N LYS A 74 4.60 14.97 -8.99
CA LYS A 74 5.77 14.09 -9.08
C LYS A 74 6.96 14.91 -9.64
N PRO A 75 8.16 14.83 -9.05
CA PRO A 75 9.35 15.47 -9.60
C PRO A 75 9.61 14.99 -11.03
N LYS A 76 9.99 15.92 -11.91
CA LYS A 76 10.60 15.56 -13.19
C LYS A 76 12.05 15.17 -12.89
N GLY A 77 12.40 13.92 -13.19
CA GLY A 77 13.79 13.44 -13.12
C GLY A 77 14.62 14.02 -14.24
#